data_AF-A0A8T4B0L4-F1
#
_entry.id   AF-A0A8T4B0L4-F1
#
_cell.length_a   1.000
_cell.length_b   1.000
_cell.length_c   1.000
_cell.angle_alpha   90.00
_cell.angle_beta   90.00
_cell.angle_gamma   90.00
#
_symmetry.space_group_name_H-M   'P 1'
#
loop_
_entity.id
_entity.type
_entity.pdbx_description
1 polymer ?
#
loop_
_entity_poly.entity_id
_entity_poly.type
_entity_poly.pdbx_seq_one_letter_code
_entity_poly.pdbx_strand_id
1 'polypeptide(L)'
;MSTVNLTWDDLNAGDAQESGFRVYRSAAPLNQASLPAPLVDLPPDTTAYNDTAPLVGDNHYLVSTYLPGAERFGAQKMITIGGGGAAAVSLFSVTIPTASVDTDLTDFPLMLDLRDMPASFWLGVDDGGGNIRVYAADGVTLIPHDCSSCNLARKTGKLY
;
A
#
# COMPACT_ATOMS: atom_id res chain seq x y z
N MET A 1 -4.68 4.67 1.24
CA MET A 1 -5.40 3.43 0.88
C MET A 1 -5.43 3.35 -0.63
N SER A 2 -5.07 2.22 -1.22
CA SER A 2 -5.26 1.95 -2.65
C SER A 2 -6.74 1.66 -2.88
N THR A 3 -7.32 2.21 -3.94
CA THR A 3 -8.67 1.83 -4.39
C THR A 3 -8.55 1.24 -5.78
N VAL A 4 -9.13 0.06 -6.00
CA VAL A 4 -9.28 -0.53 -7.33
C VAL A 4 -10.71 -0.32 -7.79
N ASN A 5 -10.86 0.44 -8.88
CA ASN A 5 -12.14 0.64 -9.54
C ASN A 5 -12.30 -0.42 -10.64
N LEU A 6 -13.24 -1.34 -10.44
CA LEU A 6 -13.63 -2.32 -11.44
C LEU A 6 -14.85 -1.78 -12.19
N THR A 7 -14.82 -1.84 -13.51
CA THR A 7 -15.96 -1.58 -14.39
C THR A 7 -16.08 -2.70 -15.40
N TRP A 8 -17.31 -3.06 -15.75
CA TRP A 8 -17.59 -4.09 -16.75
C TRP A 8 -18.83 -3.74 -17.55
N ASP A 9 -18.93 -4.32 -18.75
CA ASP A 9 -20.14 -4.24 -19.57
C ASP A 9 -21.15 -5.29 -19.09
N ASP A 10 -22.37 -4.85 -18.83
CA ASP A 10 -23.51 -5.74 -18.64
C ASP A 10 -24.16 -6.01 -20.00
N LEU A 11 -23.97 -7.24 -20.50
CA LEU A 11 -24.47 -7.66 -21.81
C LEU A 11 -25.92 -8.16 -21.75
N ASN A 12 -26.52 -8.24 -20.56
CA ASN A 12 -27.87 -8.75 -20.34
C ASN A 12 -28.71 -7.82 -19.46
N ALA A 13 -28.36 -6.53 -19.42
CA ALA A 13 -29.06 -5.50 -18.67
C ALA A 13 -30.58 -5.55 -18.92
N GLY A 14 -31.35 -5.59 -17.84
CA GLY A 14 -32.82 -5.69 -17.85
C GLY A 14 -33.38 -7.09 -18.12
N ASP A 15 -32.57 -8.15 -18.18
CA ASP A 15 -33.06 -9.53 -18.19
C ASP A 15 -33.56 -9.93 -16.80
N ALA A 16 -34.83 -10.34 -16.71
CA ALA A 16 -35.47 -10.78 -15.46
C ALA A 16 -34.82 -12.03 -14.84
N GLN A 17 -33.89 -12.68 -15.56
CA GLN A 17 -33.17 -13.85 -15.07
C GLN A 17 -31.84 -13.50 -14.37
N GLU A 18 -31.39 -12.25 -14.43
CA GLU A 18 -30.20 -11.82 -13.70
C GLU A 18 -30.47 -11.72 -12.19
N SER A 19 -29.75 -12.53 -11.41
CA SER A 19 -29.80 -12.42 -9.94
C SER A 19 -28.79 -11.39 -9.41
N GLY A 20 -27.72 -11.14 -10.17
CA GLY A 20 -26.74 -10.09 -9.91
C GLY A 20 -25.32 -10.46 -10.33
N PHE A 21 -24.34 -9.79 -9.72
CA PHE A 21 -22.92 -10.00 -10.00
C PHE A 21 -22.15 -10.47 -8.76
N ARG A 22 -21.10 -11.27 -8.98
CA ARG A 22 -20.10 -11.59 -7.95
C ARG A 22 -18.73 -11.11 -8.37
N VAL A 23 -18.02 -10.50 -7.43
CA VAL A 23 -16.62 -10.10 -7.60
C VAL A 23 -15.74 -11.05 -6.81
N TYR A 24 -14.75 -11.63 -7.47
CA TYR A 24 -13.74 -12.48 -6.86
C TYR A 24 -12.37 -11.80 -6.89
N ARG A 25 -11.54 -12.08 -5.88
CA ARG A 25 -10.15 -11.62 -5.80
C ARG A 25 -9.22 -12.69 -5.25
N SER A 26 -8.01 -12.77 -5.78
CA SER A 26 -6.93 -13.63 -5.27
C SER A 26 -5.56 -13.00 -5.51
N ALA A 27 -4.57 -13.34 -4.67
CA ALA A 27 -3.17 -13.00 -4.89
C ALA A 27 -2.48 -13.93 -5.94
N ALA A 28 -3.18 -14.97 -6.39
CA ALA A 28 -2.75 -15.89 -7.43
C ALA A 28 -3.80 -15.93 -8.56
N PRO A 29 -3.43 -16.37 -9.78
CA PRO A 29 -4.39 -16.55 -10.87
C PRO A 29 -5.62 -17.35 -10.44
N LEU A 30 -6.80 -16.85 -10.80
CA LEU A 30 -8.08 -17.46 -10.48
C LEU A 30 -8.35 -18.64 -11.41
N ASN A 31 -8.78 -19.77 -10.82
CA ASN A 31 -9.28 -20.92 -11.54
C ASN A 31 -10.80 -21.00 -11.35
N GLN A 32 -11.58 -20.93 -12.43
CA GLN A 32 -13.05 -20.97 -12.37
C GLN A 32 -13.60 -22.29 -11.78
N ALA A 33 -12.83 -23.38 -11.84
CA ALA A 33 -13.21 -24.65 -11.22
C ALA A 33 -12.98 -24.65 -9.69
N SER A 34 -12.28 -23.66 -9.14
CA SER A 34 -11.90 -23.58 -7.74
C SER A 34 -11.72 -22.12 -7.32
N LEU A 35 -12.81 -21.35 -7.37
CA LEU A 35 -12.80 -19.95 -6.97
C LEU A 35 -12.75 -19.80 -5.44
N PRO A 36 -12.12 -18.73 -4.92
CA PRO A 36 -12.30 -18.33 -3.54
C PRO A 36 -13.75 -17.88 -3.29
N ALA A 37 -14.11 -17.64 -2.03
CA ALA A 37 -15.37 -16.99 -1.72
C ALA A 37 -15.46 -15.62 -2.43
N PRO A 38 -16.65 -15.20 -2.92
CA PRO A 38 -16.85 -13.87 -3.47
C PRO A 38 -16.46 -12.80 -2.44
N LEU A 39 -15.83 -11.71 -2.90
CA LEU A 39 -15.65 -10.51 -2.10
C LEU A 39 -16.99 -9.83 -1.80
N VAL A 40 -17.88 -9.82 -2.79
CA VAL A 40 -19.19 -9.17 -2.71
C VAL A 40 -20.15 -9.80 -3.71
N ASP A 41 -21.41 -9.90 -3.30
CA ASP A 41 -22.57 -10.09 -4.17
C ASP A 41 -23.22 -8.71 -4.41
N LEU A 42 -23.39 -8.36 -5.68
CA LEU A 42 -23.94 -7.09 -6.14
C LEU A 42 -25.32 -7.32 -6.76
N PRO A 43 -26.22 -6.32 -6.70
CA PRO A 43 -27.54 -6.43 -7.30
C PRO A 43 -27.46 -6.50 -8.83
N PRO A 44 -28.56 -6.90 -9.50
CA PRO A 44 -28.68 -6.85 -10.95
C PRO A 44 -28.37 -5.47 -11.53
N ASP A 45 -27.96 -5.45 -12.81
CA ASP A 45 -27.65 -4.24 -13.58
C ASP A 45 -26.47 -3.40 -13.00
N THR A 46 -25.68 -3.98 -12.09
CA THR A 46 -24.48 -3.31 -11.54
C THR A 46 -23.32 -3.45 -12.51
N THR A 47 -22.69 -2.33 -12.87
CA THR A 47 -21.56 -2.29 -13.84
C THR A 47 -20.23 -1.82 -13.23
N ALA A 48 -20.20 -1.57 -11.91
CA ALA A 48 -19.00 -1.10 -11.24
C ALA A 48 -18.90 -1.55 -9.77
N TYR A 49 -17.66 -1.70 -9.29
CA TYR A 49 -17.33 -1.96 -7.89
C TYR A 49 -15.99 -1.33 -7.49
N ASN A 50 -15.94 -0.75 -6.30
CA ASN A 50 -14.72 -0.17 -5.72
C ASN A 50 -14.20 -1.08 -4.61
N ASP A 51 -13.08 -1.75 -4.84
CA ASP A 51 -12.35 -2.48 -3.81
C ASP A 51 -11.43 -1.51 -3.05
N THR A 52 -11.82 -1.18 -1.82
CA THR A 52 -11.10 -0.24 -0.95
C THR A 52 -10.16 -0.94 0.03
N ALA A 53 -9.91 -2.25 -0.15
CA ALA A 53 -8.99 -2.96 0.71
C ALA A 53 -7.56 -2.39 0.58
N PRO A 54 -6.74 -2.44 1.64
CA PRO A 54 -5.33 -2.13 1.54
C PRO A 54 -4.62 -3.27 0.79
N LEU A 55 -4.40 -3.08 -0.51
CA LEU A 55 -3.86 -4.09 -1.40
C LEU A 55 -2.39 -3.81 -1.69
N VAL A 56 -1.61 -4.88 -1.79
CA VAL A 56 -0.19 -4.85 -2.17
C VAL A 56 0.10 -6.06 -3.05
N GLY A 57 0.97 -5.88 -4.03
CA GLY A 57 1.39 -6.94 -4.94
C GLY A 57 0.33 -7.25 -5.99
N ASP A 58 0.40 -8.47 -6.52
CA ASP A 58 -0.49 -8.93 -7.59
C ASP A 58 -1.88 -9.27 -7.05
N ASN A 59 -2.90 -8.72 -7.71
CA ASN A 59 -4.29 -8.95 -7.39
C ASN A 59 -5.03 -9.35 -8.66
N HIS A 60 -5.56 -10.56 -8.68
CA HIS A 60 -6.33 -11.13 -9.77
C HIS A 60 -7.82 -10.98 -9.46
N TYR A 61 -8.54 -10.31 -10.35
CA TYR A 61 -9.97 -10.07 -10.27
C TYR A 61 -10.73 -10.84 -11.33
N LEU A 62 -11.91 -11.32 -10.97
CA LEU A 62 -12.88 -11.91 -11.88
C LEU A 62 -14.26 -11.41 -11.47
N VAL A 63 -15.03 -10.95 -12.45
CA VAL A 63 -16.44 -10.63 -12.27
C VAL A 63 -17.25 -11.68 -12.97
N SER A 64 -18.36 -12.07 -12.35
CA SER A 64 -19.32 -13.01 -12.93
C SER A 64 -20.73 -12.49 -12.77
N THR A 65 -21.59 -12.87 -13.70
CA THR A 65 -23.04 -12.73 -13.56
C THR A 65 -23.58 -14.05 -13.04
N TYR A 66 -24.40 -14.03 -11.99
CA TYR A 66 -25.06 -15.24 -11.50
C TYR A 66 -26.57 -15.19 -11.77
N LEU A 67 -27.08 -16.32 -12.21
CA LEU A 67 -28.47 -16.59 -12.59
C LEU A 67 -29.00 -17.69 -11.64
N PRO A 68 -30.32 -17.92 -11.56
CA PRO A 68 -30.85 -19.09 -10.89
C PRO A 68 -30.27 -20.39 -11.48
N GLY A 69 -29.37 -21.05 -10.74
CA GLY A 69 -28.76 -22.33 -11.13
C GLY A 69 -27.58 -22.25 -12.11
N ALA A 70 -27.09 -21.05 -12.46
CA ALA A 70 -25.93 -20.89 -13.35
C ALA A 70 -25.10 -19.65 -12.98
N GLU A 71 -23.82 -19.68 -13.33
CA GLU A 71 -22.91 -18.54 -13.19
C GLU A 71 -22.07 -18.43 -14.46
N ARG A 72 -21.92 -17.21 -14.97
CA ARG A 72 -21.16 -16.91 -16.18
C ARG A 72 -20.00 -15.99 -15.82
N PHE A 73 -18.80 -16.41 -16.18
CA PHE A 73 -17.58 -15.72 -15.80
C PHE A 73 -17.08 -14.81 -16.91
N GLY A 74 -16.70 -13.59 -16.55
CA GLY A 74 -15.96 -12.69 -17.42
C GLY A 74 -14.51 -13.10 -17.61
N ALA A 75 -13.73 -12.23 -18.26
CA ALA A 75 -12.29 -12.39 -18.33
C ALA A 75 -11.65 -11.98 -16.99
N GLN A 76 -10.63 -12.72 -16.55
CA GLN A 76 -9.81 -12.31 -15.42
C GLN A 76 -8.98 -11.06 -15.79
N LYS A 77 -8.77 -10.17 -14.81
CA LYS A 77 -7.80 -9.08 -14.88
C LYS A 77 -6.80 -9.14 -13.73
N MET A 78 -5.54 -8.88 -14.04
CA MET A 78 -4.46 -8.77 -13.05
C MET A 78 -4.10 -7.30 -12.89
N ILE A 79 -3.99 -6.86 -11.64
CA ILE A 79 -3.53 -5.53 -11.26
C ILE A 79 -2.42 -5.70 -10.23
N THR A 80 -1.25 -5.16 -10.52
CA THR A 80 -0.14 -5.10 -9.56
C THR A 80 -0.20 -3.75 -8.86
N ILE A 81 -0.40 -3.77 -7.54
CA ILE A 81 -0.37 -2.57 -6.72
C ILE A 81 0.98 -2.50 -6.05
N GLY A 82 1.77 -1.51 -6.42
CA GLY A 82 3.05 -1.25 -5.76
C GLY A 82 2.83 -1.08 -4.26
N GLY A 83 3.61 -1.78 -3.45
CA GLY A 83 3.63 -1.66 -1.99
C GLY A 83 4.13 -0.31 -1.49
N GLY A 84 4.00 0.75 -2.29
CA GLY A 84 4.05 2.11 -1.81
C GLY A 84 2.83 2.31 -0.94
N GLY A 85 2.96 1.92 0.33
CA GLY A 85 2.07 2.42 1.36
C GLY A 85 1.89 3.91 1.09
N ALA A 86 0.65 4.39 1.09
CA ALA A 86 0.44 5.81 1.36
C ALA A 86 1.35 6.09 2.56
N ALA A 87 2.45 6.81 2.34
CA ALA A 87 3.45 6.98 3.36
C ALA A 87 2.73 7.76 4.44
N ALA A 88 2.19 7.07 5.44
CA ALA A 88 2.05 7.64 6.75
C ALA A 88 3.46 8.11 7.03
N VAL A 89 3.68 9.42 6.90
CA VAL A 89 4.95 10.04 7.22
C VAL A 89 5.18 9.63 8.66
N SER A 90 5.97 8.57 8.87
CA SER A 90 6.34 8.10 10.19
C SER A 90 7.37 9.11 10.65
N LEU A 91 6.88 10.23 11.18
CA LEU A 91 7.71 11.24 11.79
C LEU A 91 8.29 10.62 13.07
N PHE A 92 9.59 10.42 13.05
CA PHE A 92 10.35 10.08 14.23
C PHE A 92 11.15 11.32 14.63
N SER A 93 10.90 11.81 15.85
CA SER A 93 11.61 12.97 16.38
C SER A 93 12.79 12.49 17.21
N VAL A 94 13.98 12.96 16.84
CA VAL A 94 15.18 12.86 17.67
C VAL A 94 15.26 14.12 18.52
N THR A 95 15.30 13.96 19.84
CA THR A 95 15.47 15.07 20.78
C THR A 95 16.80 14.91 21.49
N ILE A 96 17.66 15.92 21.37
CA ILE A 96 18.88 16.02 22.17
C ILE A 96 18.49 16.63 23.52
N PRO A 97 18.71 15.93 24.65
CA PRO A 97 18.45 16.50 25.96
C PRO A 97 19.26 17.78 26.16
N THR A 98 18.66 18.80 26.77
CA THR A 98 19.33 20.09 27.00
C THR A 98 20.56 19.98 27.91
N ALA A 99 20.64 18.94 28.75
CA ALA A 99 21.81 18.66 29.58
C ALA A 99 22.98 17.99 28.81
N SER A 100 22.81 17.67 27.52
CA SER A 100 23.87 17.08 26.69
C SER A 100 24.80 18.14 26.07
N VAL A 101 24.42 19.42 26.12
CA VAL A 101 25.21 20.56 25.64
C VAL A 101 25.11 21.72 26.64
N ASP A 102 26.23 22.33 26.99
CA ASP A 102 26.26 23.36 28.04
C ASP A 102 25.75 24.73 27.56
N THR A 103 25.63 24.92 26.25
CA THR A 103 25.15 26.16 25.62
C THR A 103 24.39 25.85 24.33
N ASP A 104 23.68 26.84 23.79
CA ASP A 104 23.17 26.77 22.43
C ASP A 104 24.34 26.65 21.44
N LEU A 105 24.23 25.72 20.49
CA LEU A 105 25.22 25.47 19.45
C LEU A 105 24.57 25.62 18.07
N THR A 106 25.21 26.36 17.18
CA THR A 106 24.86 26.43 15.75
C THR A 106 25.58 25.31 14.99
N ASP A 107 24.93 24.74 13.97
CA ASP A 107 25.53 23.72 13.10
C ASP A 107 26.10 22.50 13.86
N PHE A 108 25.41 22.08 14.92
CA PHE A 108 25.80 20.93 15.74
C PHE A 108 25.68 19.63 14.93
N PRO A 109 26.79 18.91 14.68
CA PRO A 109 26.73 17.67 13.90
C PRO A 109 26.05 16.57 14.69
N LEU A 110 25.16 15.81 14.03
CA LEU A 110 24.45 14.70 14.64
C LEU A 110 24.71 13.41 13.86
N MET A 111 25.12 12.36 14.55
CA MET A 111 25.12 11.01 14.00
C MET A 111 23.88 10.27 14.52
N LEU A 112 23.06 9.76 13.61
CA LEU A 112 21.91 8.92 13.95
C LEU A 112 22.19 7.46 13.62
N ASP A 113 21.90 6.57 14.57
CA ASP A 113 21.85 5.13 14.32
C ASP A 113 20.46 4.75 13.84
N LEU A 114 20.33 4.30 12.60
CA LEU A 114 19.03 3.95 12.05
C LEU A 114 18.41 2.73 12.75
N ARG A 115 19.18 1.94 13.52
CA ARG A 115 18.63 0.85 14.35
C ARG A 115 17.59 1.33 15.38
N ASP A 116 17.65 2.61 15.76
CA ASP A 116 16.72 3.20 16.71
C ASP A 116 15.38 3.58 16.06
N MET A 117 15.29 3.47 14.72
CA MET A 117 14.07 3.80 13.98
C MET A 117 13.00 2.71 14.13
N PRO A 118 11.72 3.10 14.21
CA PRO A 118 10.62 2.15 14.35
C PRO A 118 10.50 1.25 13.11
N ALA A 119 9.89 0.06 13.28
CA ALA A 119 9.71 -0.89 12.18
C ALA A 119 8.97 -0.28 10.97
N SER A 120 8.09 0.71 11.19
CA SER A 120 7.36 1.43 10.14
C SER A 120 8.24 2.32 9.26
N PHE A 121 9.33 2.87 9.80
CA PHE A 121 10.30 3.66 9.03
C PHE A 121 10.88 2.82 7.88
N TRP A 122 11.29 1.58 8.19
CA TRP A 122 11.90 0.64 7.25
C TRP A 122 10.97 0.16 6.12
N LEU A 123 9.67 0.43 6.20
CA LEU A 123 8.72 0.12 5.12
C LEU A 123 8.82 1.11 3.95
N GLY A 124 9.37 2.30 4.20
CA GLY A 124 9.46 3.37 3.20
C GLY A 124 10.89 3.69 2.74
N VAL A 125 11.93 3.13 3.37
CA VAL A 125 13.33 3.38 3.00
C VAL A 125 13.74 2.45 1.87
N ASP A 126 14.47 2.97 0.88
CA ASP A 126 15.05 2.17 -0.21
C ASP A 126 16.45 1.66 0.15
N ASP A 127 16.88 0.55 -0.47
CA ASP A 127 18.22 0.01 -0.24
C ASP A 127 19.31 1.00 -0.66
N GLY A 128 20.35 1.11 0.17
CA GLY A 128 21.32 2.21 0.06
C GLY A 128 20.88 3.52 0.72
N GLY A 129 19.73 3.58 1.39
CA GLY A 129 19.30 4.74 2.19
C GLY A 129 18.46 5.75 1.42
N GLY A 130 17.91 5.36 0.27
CA GLY A 130 16.98 6.20 -0.47
C GLY A 130 15.70 6.47 0.31
N ASN A 131 15.03 7.57 -0.06
CA ASN A 131 13.75 8.01 0.50
C ASN A 131 13.78 8.42 1.99
N ILE A 132 14.95 8.68 2.57
CA ILE A 132 15.11 9.30 3.90
C ILE A 132 15.04 10.83 3.75
N ARG A 133 14.36 11.51 4.68
CA ARG A 133 14.28 12.97 4.77
C ARG A 133 14.45 13.41 6.21
N VAL A 134 15.30 14.40 6.44
CA VAL A 134 15.52 15.03 7.75
C VAL A 134 14.95 16.43 7.67
N TYR A 135 14.10 16.78 8.63
CA TYR A 135 13.51 18.11 8.74
C TYR A 135 13.95 18.78 10.02
N ALA A 136 14.05 20.10 10.01
CA ALA A 136 14.15 20.89 11.23
C ALA A 136 12.89 20.73 12.09
N ALA A 137 12.93 21.28 13.31
CA ALA A 137 11.81 21.22 14.25
C ALA A 137 10.51 21.87 13.72
N ASP A 138 10.60 22.71 12.68
CA ASP A 138 9.45 23.28 11.98
C ASP A 138 8.67 22.29 11.10
N GLY A 139 9.23 21.08 10.89
CA GLY A 139 8.63 20.01 10.10
C GLY A 139 8.61 20.25 8.59
N VAL A 140 9.21 21.33 8.09
CA VAL A 140 9.16 21.72 6.67
C VAL A 140 10.53 22.02 6.08
N THR A 141 11.47 22.56 6.87
CA THR A 141 12.81 22.89 6.40
C THR A 141 13.63 21.62 6.29
N LEU A 142 14.00 21.23 5.08
CA LEU A 142 14.84 20.05 4.84
C LEU A 142 16.29 20.32 5.25
N ILE A 143 16.86 19.43 6.05
CA ILE A 143 18.26 19.49 6.47
C ILE A 143 19.08 18.57 5.53
N PRO A 144 20.17 19.09 4.94
CA PRO A 144 21.13 18.26 4.21
C PRO A 144 21.68 17.17 5.13
N HIS A 145 21.69 15.94 4.65
CA HIS A 145 22.17 14.78 5.40
C HIS A 145 22.89 13.83 4.47
N ASP A 146 23.73 12.97 5.04
CA ASP A 146 24.41 11.90 4.34
C ASP A 146 24.10 10.54 4.97
N CYS A 147 23.71 9.58 4.14
CA CYS A 147 23.48 8.21 4.56
C CYS A 147 24.67 7.34 4.19
N SER A 148 25.64 7.24 5.09
CA SER A 148 26.86 6.45 4.88
C SER A 148 26.65 4.95 4.76
N SER A 149 25.57 4.43 5.36
CA SER A 149 25.23 3.01 5.31
C SER A 149 23.75 2.79 5.58
N CYS A 150 23.14 1.87 4.83
CA CYS A 150 21.78 1.40 5.04
C CYS A 150 21.68 -0.05 4.60
N ASN A 151 21.07 -0.90 5.41
CA ASN A 151 20.77 -2.29 5.08
C ASN A 151 19.35 -2.62 5.54
N LEU A 152 18.44 -2.81 4.59
CA LEU A 152 17.03 -3.10 4.92
C LEU A 152 16.83 -4.46 5.59
N ALA A 153 17.58 -5.48 5.15
CA ALA A 153 17.41 -6.84 5.65
C ALA A 153 17.74 -6.93 7.15
N ARG A 154 18.76 -6.19 7.59
CA ARG A 154 19.22 -6.13 8.97
C ARG A 154 18.60 -4.98 9.76
N LYS A 155 17.94 -4.03 9.10
CA LYS A 155 17.40 -2.80 9.69
C LYS A 155 18.48 -2.03 10.44
N THR A 156 19.57 -1.76 9.76
CA THR A 156 20.75 -1.05 10.31
C THR A 156 21.22 0.05 9.37
N GLY A 157 21.79 1.12 9.91
CA GLY A 157 22.40 2.17 9.10
C GLY A 157 22.92 3.35 9.93
N LYS A 158 23.57 4.30 9.25
CA LYS A 158 24.19 5.48 9.87
C LYS A 158 23.95 6.72 9.01
N LEU A 159 23.38 7.75 9.65
CA LEU A 159 23.11 9.06 9.07
C LEU A 159 23.96 10.13 9.74
N TYR A 160 24.41 11.13 8.97
CA TYR A 160 25.17 12.30 9.44
C TYR A 160 24.62 13.59 8.84
#